data_AF-A0A163ZN26-F1
#
_entry.id   AF-A0A163ZN26-F1
#
_cell.length_a   1.000
_cell.length_b   1.000
_cell.length_c   1.000
_cell.angle_alpha   90.00
_cell.angle_beta   90.00
_cell.angle_gamma   90.00
#
_symmetry.space_group_name_H-M   'P 1'
#
loop_
_entity.id
_entity.type
_entity.pdbx_description
1 polymer ?
#
loop_
_entity_poly.entity_id
_entity_poly.type
_entity_poly.pdbx_seq_one_letter_code
_entity_poly.pdbx_strand_id
1 'polypeptide(L)'
;MQPTSQDTRKALLKLLSAVTGPSGADVDETQPAAQQITLCIERTKAEASEDAALIDACAPHGRAMMTQAQQRLEQLQSLKVLEAVASESFGML
;
A
#
# COMPACT_ATOMS: atom_id res chain seq x y z
N MET A 1 6.04 -22.41 15.18
CA MET A 1 7.32 -21.67 15.03
C MET A 1 6.98 -20.20 14.90
N GLN A 2 7.55 -19.33 15.73
CA GLN A 2 7.36 -17.88 15.57
C GLN A 2 8.23 -17.38 14.41
N PRO A 3 7.72 -16.47 13.56
CA PRO A 3 8.50 -15.87 12.49
C PRO A 3 9.68 -15.09 13.07
N THR A 4 10.85 -15.23 12.45
CA THR A 4 12.04 -14.49 12.89
C THR A 4 11.98 -13.04 12.41
N SER A 5 12.74 -12.14 13.04
CA SER A 5 12.86 -10.74 12.60
C SER A 5 13.28 -10.63 11.12
N GLN A 6 14.08 -11.58 10.65
CA GLN A 6 14.48 -11.68 9.24
C GLN A 6 13.32 -12.10 8.33
N ASP A 7 12.48 -13.04 8.76
CA ASP A 7 11.28 -13.46 8.01
C ASP A 7 10.28 -12.32 7.90
N THR A 8 10.07 -11.58 9.00
CA THR A 8 9.21 -10.40 9.05
C THR A 8 9.73 -9.30 8.11
N ARG A 9 11.03 -9.02 8.12
CA ARG A 9 11.65 -8.05 7.22
C ARG A 9 11.46 -8.45 5.76
N LYS A 10 11.69 -9.72 5.43
CA LYS A 10 11.55 -10.22 4.06
C LYS A 10 10.10 -10.15 3.57
N ALA A 11 9.13 -10.47 4.43
CA ALA A 11 7.71 -10.34 4.13
C ALA A 11 7.31 -8.87 3.89
N LEU A 12 7.82 -7.95 4.72
CA LEU A 12 7.59 -6.52 4.58
C LEU A 12 8.14 -5.96 3.26
N LEU A 13 9.38 -6.28 2.91
CA LEU A 13 10.00 -5.86 1.65
C LEU A 13 9.23 -6.39 0.43
N LYS A 14 8.73 -7.63 0.52
CA LYS A 14 7.90 -8.25 -0.52
C LYS A 14 6.51 -7.61 -0.65
N LEU A 15 5.95 -7.11 0.45
CA LEU A 15 4.70 -6.33 0.43
C LEU A 15 4.93 -4.95 -0.19
N LEU A 16 6.02 -4.27 0.16
CA LEU A 16 6.36 -2.96 -0.39
C LEU A 16 6.58 -2.99 -1.91
N SER A 17 7.24 -4.04 -2.43
CA SER A 17 7.39 -4.22 -3.88
C SER A 17 6.07 -4.53 -4.58
N ALA A 18 5.17 -5.29 -3.94
CA ALA A 18 3.85 -5.58 -4.51
C ALA A 18 2.95 -4.32 -4.58
N VAL A 19 3.06 -3.40 -3.61
CA VAL A 19 2.27 -2.16 -3.56
C VAL A 19 2.78 -1.11 -4.55
N THR A 20 4.09 -1.03 -4.77
CA THR A 20 4.72 -0.03 -5.67
C THR A 20 4.75 -0.45 -7.14
N GLY A 21 4.35 -1.68 -7.46
CA GLY A 21 4.22 -2.15 -8.84
C GLY A 21 5.54 -2.25 -9.62
N PRO A 22 5.49 -2.53 -10.94
CA PRO A 22 6.67 -2.80 -11.76
C PRO A 22 7.56 -1.58 -12.03
N SER A 23 7.08 -0.36 -11.75
CA SER A 23 7.89 0.87 -11.80
C SER A 23 8.76 1.05 -10.55
N GLY A 24 8.61 0.17 -9.55
CA GLY A 24 9.38 0.16 -8.31
C GLY A 24 10.88 0.03 -8.54
N ALA A 25 11.57 1.17 -8.58
CA ALA A 25 12.99 1.25 -8.25
C ALA A 25 13.27 0.37 -7.04
N ASP A 26 14.28 -0.50 -7.18
CA ASP A 26 14.61 -1.59 -6.28
C ASP A 26 14.37 -1.26 -4.81
N VAL A 27 13.55 -2.09 -4.18
CA VAL A 27 13.47 -2.22 -2.72
C VAL A 27 14.90 -2.46 -2.22
N ASP A 28 15.56 -1.41 -1.77
CA ASP A 28 16.96 -1.43 -1.37
C ASP A 28 17.12 -2.14 -0.03
N GLU A 29 17.36 -3.46 -0.06
CA GLU A 29 17.50 -4.30 1.13
C GLU A 29 18.61 -3.84 2.10
N THR A 30 19.42 -2.83 1.75
CA THR A 30 20.40 -2.21 2.64
C THR A 30 19.82 -1.08 3.51
N GLN A 31 18.67 -0.52 3.13
CA GLN A 31 18.03 0.57 3.86
C GLN A 31 17.16 0.09 5.04
N PRO A 32 17.01 0.93 6.08
CA PRO A 32 16.05 0.68 7.16
C PRO A 32 14.63 0.54 6.62
N ALA A 33 13.89 -0.45 7.15
CA ALA A 33 12.51 -0.72 6.75
C ALA A 33 11.60 0.51 6.84
N ALA A 34 11.77 1.33 7.89
CA ALA A 34 11.02 2.57 8.08
C ALA A 34 11.25 3.59 6.95
N GLN A 35 12.49 3.69 6.45
CA GLN A 35 12.83 4.60 5.36
C GLN A 35 12.20 4.15 4.04
N GLN A 36 12.16 2.84 3.80
CA GLN A 36 11.47 2.30 2.64
C GLN A 36 9.95 2.47 2.69
N ILE A 37 9.34 2.31 3.87
CA ILE A 37 7.90 2.56 4.06
C ILE A 37 7.59 4.02 3.71
N THR A 38 8.39 4.97 4.21
CA THR A 38 8.21 6.40 3.90
C THR A 38 8.32 6.68 2.40
N LEU A 39 9.32 6.11 1.73
CA LEU A 39 9.48 6.25 0.27
C LEU A 39 8.28 5.66 -0.49
N CYS A 40 7.78 4.50 -0.05
CA CYS A 40 6.60 3.86 -0.61
C CYS A 40 5.34 4.74 -0.46
N ILE A 41 5.17 5.38 0.70
CA ILE A 41 4.06 6.31 0.97
C ILE A 41 4.13 7.52 0.04
N GLU A 42 5.27 8.20 -0.04
CA GLU A 42 5.40 9.41 -0.86
C GLU A 42 5.20 9.10 -2.36
N ARG A 43 5.66 7.93 -2.81
CA ARG A 43 5.42 7.47 -4.16
C ARG A 43 3.95 7.19 -4.44
N THR A 44 3.29 6.47 -3.53
CA THR A 44 1.85 6.15 -3.67
C THR A 44 1.01 7.43 -3.73
N LYS A 45 1.38 8.47 -2.97
CA LYS A 45 0.73 9.79 -3.05
C LYS A 45 0.92 10.45 -4.41
N ALA A 46 2.14 10.39 -4.96
CA ALA A 46 2.44 10.96 -6.27
C ALA A 46 1.65 10.24 -7.38
N GLU A 47 1.66 8.91 -7.39
CA GLU A 47 0.91 8.10 -8.36
C GLU A 47 -0.60 8.35 -8.26
N ALA A 48 -1.16 8.43 -7.05
CA ALA A 48 -2.58 8.77 -6.87
C ALA A 48 -2.92 10.19 -7.34
N SER A 49 -1.98 11.14 -7.22
CA SER A 49 -2.17 12.52 -7.69
C SER A 49 -2.12 12.60 -9.22
N GLU A 50 -1.24 11.81 -9.85
CA GLU A 50 -1.17 11.66 -11.30
C GLU A 50 -2.45 11.02 -11.87
N ASP A 51 -2.90 9.93 -11.26
CA ASP A 51 -4.17 9.28 -11.61
C ASP A 51 -5.36 10.24 -11.47
N ALA A 52 -5.41 11.04 -10.41
CA ALA A 52 -6.46 12.04 -10.22
C ALA A 52 -6.45 13.11 -11.33
N ALA A 53 -5.26 13.57 -11.74
CA ALA A 53 -5.12 14.51 -12.85
C ALA A 53 -5.52 13.89 -14.20
N LEU A 54 -5.21 12.60 -14.43
CA LEU A 54 -5.62 11.86 -15.62
C LEU A 54 -7.14 11.62 -15.67
N ILE A 55 -7.77 11.36 -14.51
CA ILE A 55 -9.22 11.24 -14.37
C ILE A 55 -9.90 12.57 -14.72
N ASP A 56 -9.39 13.69 -14.20
CA ASP A 56 -9.92 15.04 -14.46
C ASP A 56 -9.81 15.41 -15.94
N ALA A 57 -8.75 14.96 -16.61
CA ALA A 57 -8.51 15.21 -18.03
C ALA A 57 -9.41 14.42 -19.01
N CYS A 58 -10.18 13.41 -18.58
CA CYS A 58 -10.86 12.48 -19.51
C CYS A 58 -12.32 12.14 -19.14
N ALA A 59 -13.27 12.99 -19.53
CA ALA A 59 -14.69 12.65 -19.55
C ALA A 59 -15.05 12.05 -20.93
N PRO A 60 -15.38 10.74 -21.02
CA PRO A 60 -16.30 10.04 -20.13
C PRO A 60 -15.72 8.86 -19.30
N HIS A 61 -14.41 8.57 -19.36
CA HIS A 61 -13.81 7.40 -18.68
C HIS A 61 -13.57 7.60 -17.17
N GLY A 62 -13.51 8.84 -16.68
CA GLY A 62 -13.28 9.14 -15.26
C GLY A 62 -14.31 8.56 -14.27
N ARG A 63 -15.55 8.32 -14.70
CA ARG A 63 -16.61 7.73 -13.84
C ARG A 63 -16.31 6.28 -13.44
N ALA A 64 -15.73 5.49 -14.33
CA ALA A 64 -15.37 4.10 -14.03
C ALA A 64 -14.21 4.05 -13.03
N MET A 65 -13.19 4.91 -13.20
CA MET A 65 -12.06 5.02 -12.27
C MET A 65 -12.50 5.52 -10.89
N MET A 66 -13.44 6.47 -10.83
CA MET A 66 -14.02 6.93 -9.57
C MET A 66 -14.77 5.81 -8.83
N THR A 67 -15.52 4.97 -9.55
CA THR A 67 -16.19 3.79 -8.98
C THR A 67 -15.16 2.80 -8.43
N GLN A 68 -14.06 2.56 -9.16
CA GLN A 68 -12.98 1.69 -8.71
C GLN A 68 -12.27 2.26 -7.47
N ALA A 69 -12.05 3.58 -7.41
CA ALA A 69 -11.45 4.24 -6.25
C ALA A 69 -12.36 4.16 -5.01
N GLN A 70 -13.67 4.33 -5.17
CA GLN A 70 -14.65 4.12 -4.10
C GLN A 70 -14.62 2.67 -3.59
N GLN A 71 -14.55 1.70 -4.49
CA GLN A 71 -14.46 0.28 -4.12
C GLN A 71 -13.17 -0.04 -3.36
N ARG A 72 -12.04 0.56 -3.74
CA ARG A 72 -10.76 0.44 -2.99
C ARG A 72 -10.84 1.09 -1.60
N LEU A 73 -11.58 2.19 -1.45
CA LEU A 73 -11.81 2.81 -0.13
C LEU A 73 -12.66 1.93 0.79
N GLU A 74 -13.68 1.26 0.28
CA GLU A 74 -14.47 0.27 1.04
C GLU A 74 -13.60 -0.92 1.48
N GLN A 75 -12.72 -1.39 0.58
CA GLN A 75 -11.75 -2.43 0.92
C GLN A 75 -10.78 -1.96 2.02
N LEU A 76 -10.30 -0.72 1.95
CA LEU A 76 -9.44 -0.14 2.99
C LEU A 76 -10.15 -0.05 4.35
N GLN A 77 -11.43 0.30 4.38
CA GLN A 77 -12.22 0.29 5.62
C GLN A 77 -12.33 -1.11 6.20
N SER A 78 -12.57 -2.11 5.34
CA SER A 78 -12.62 -3.51 5.75
C SER A 78 -11.28 -3.99 6.31
N LEU A 79 -10.17 -3.56 5.71
CA LEU A 79 -8.82 -3.86 6.20
C LEU A 79 -8.52 -3.22 7.56
N LYS A 80 -9.00 -1.99 7.83
CA LYS A 80 -8.88 -1.34 9.15
C LYS A 80 -9.67 -2.06 10.23
N VAL A 81 -10.85 -2.58 9.90
CA VAL A 81 -11.62 -3.42 10.82
C VAL A 81 -10.87 -4.71 11.11
N LEU A 82 -10.27 -5.33 10.08
CA LEU A 82 -9.47 -6.53 10.24
C LEU A 82 -8.21 -6.28 11.08
N GLU A 83 -7.56 -5.13 10.91
CA GLU A 83 -6.43 -4.66 11.73
C GLU A 83 -6.83 -4.56 13.20
N ALA A 84 -7.95 -3.90 13.50
CA ALA A 84 -8.45 -3.78 14.87
C ALA A 84 -8.73 -5.17 15.50
N VAL A 85 -9.41 -6.05 14.77
CA VAL A 85 -9.68 -7.43 15.22
C VAL A 85 -8.39 -8.21 15.44
N ALA A 86 -7.39 -8.05 14.58
CA ALA A 86 -6.09 -8.71 14.72
C ALA A 86 -5.33 -8.17 15.95
N SER A 87 -5.34 -6.86 16.17
CA SER A 87 -4.72 -6.23 17.35
C SER A 87 -5.36 -6.70 18.66
N GLU A 88 -6.69 -6.90 18.67
CA GLU A 88 -7.43 -7.44 19.81
C GLU A 88 -7.18 -8.95 20.03
N SER A 89 -7.16 -9.73 18.95
CA SER A 89 -7.07 -11.19 19.01
C SER A 89 -5.65 -11.71 19.25
N PHE A 90 -4.63 -10.98 18.80
CA PHE A 90 -3.24 -11.42 18.85
C PHE A 90 -2.36 -10.60 19.79
N GLY A 91 -2.89 -9.51 20.38
CA GLY A 91 -2.17 -8.65 21.32
C GLY A 91 -1.09 -7.82 20.62
N MET A 92 -1.38 -6.52 20.41
CA MET A 92 -0.51 -5.46 19.87
C MET A 92 0.68 -5.93 18.99
N LEU A 93 0.47 -5.84 17.68
CA LEU A 93 1.54 -5.49 16.73
C LEU A 93 2.08 -4.08 17.04
#